data_AF-A0A7S4FK88-F1
#
_entry.id   AF-A0A7S4FK88-F1
#
_cell.length_a   1.000
_cell.length_b   1.000
_cell.length_c   1.000
_cell.angle_alpha   90.00
_cell.angle_beta   90.00
_cell.angle_gamma   90.00
#
_symmetry.space_group_name_H-M   'P 1'
#
loop_
_entity.id
_entity.type
_entity.pdbx_description
1 polymer ?
#
loop_
_entity_poly.entity_id
_entity_poly.type
_entity_poly.pdbx_seq_one_letter_code
_entity_poly.pdbx_strand_id
1 'polypeptide(L)'
;FLNASFQWERLQFMLHHEAHAAYGFYDSPFDSALVVTADGGGWDGVFNVYHANRTAGPTFVRAFAMDLGYLYAVFSRTRQTASPADLMALAAFGAVQPKWRQTIAQAVAGGQGKGARFNWHRYIEGAAK
;
A
#
# COMPACT_ATOMS: atom_id res chain seq x y z
N PHE A 1 1.22 1.75 -41.53
CA PHE A 1 0.27 1.24 -40.52
C PHE A 1 0.29 2.00 -39.18
N LEU A 2 0.81 3.22 -39.09
CA LEU A 2 0.65 4.04 -37.87
C LEU A 2 0.14 5.41 -38.28
N ASN A 3 -1.18 5.54 -38.38
CA ASN A 3 -1.84 6.81 -38.63
C ASN A 3 -3.03 6.96 -37.67
N ALA A 4 -2.69 7.00 -36.38
CA ALA A 4 -3.53 7.58 -35.34
C ALA A 4 -2.59 8.46 -34.52
N SER A 5 -2.51 9.71 -34.95
CA SER A 5 -1.78 10.80 -34.30
C SER A 5 -2.14 10.87 -32.81
N PHE A 6 -1.12 10.95 -31.96
CA PHE A 6 -1.30 11.24 -30.54
C PHE A 6 -2.16 12.51 -30.36
N GLN A 7 -3.39 12.35 -29.88
CA GLN A 7 -4.36 13.44 -29.71
C GLN A 7 -4.14 14.10 -28.34
N TRP A 8 -3.20 15.04 -28.26
CA TRP A 8 -2.86 15.76 -27.02
C TRP A 8 -4.06 16.47 -26.39
N GLU A 9 -5.07 16.85 -27.18
CA GLU A 9 -6.34 17.43 -26.71
C GLU A 9 -7.16 16.48 -25.82
N ARG A 10 -6.87 15.17 -25.88
CA ARG A 10 -7.53 14.13 -25.07
C ARG A 10 -6.68 13.69 -23.88
N LEU A 11 -5.66 14.46 -23.51
CA LEU A 11 -4.88 14.19 -22.31
C LEU A 11 -5.79 14.27 -21.07
N GLN A 12 -5.82 13.20 -20.29
CA GLN A 12 -6.53 13.14 -19.03
C GLN A 12 -5.55 12.87 -17.90
N PHE A 13 -5.61 13.69 -16.86
CA PHE A 13 -4.91 13.44 -15.61
C PHE A 13 -5.80 12.58 -14.72
N MET A 14 -5.19 11.58 -14.08
CA MET A 14 -5.85 10.70 -13.13
C MET A 14 -4.99 10.63 -11.88
N LEU A 15 -5.64 10.43 -10.73
CA LEU A 15 -4.92 10.22 -9.48
C LEU A 15 -4.26 8.83 -9.49
N HIS A 16 -3.11 8.70 -8.81
CA HIS A 16 -2.27 7.50 -8.86
C HIS A 16 -3.00 6.26 -8.32
N HIS A 17 -3.60 6.37 -7.13
CA HIS A 17 -4.37 5.29 -6.54
C HIS A 17 -5.72 5.07 -7.25
N GLU A 18 -6.30 6.10 -7.86
CA GLU A 18 -7.49 5.95 -8.71
C GLU A 18 -7.17 5.11 -9.96
N ALA A 19 -6.01 5.34 -10.60
CA ALA A 19 -5.55 4.54 -11.72
C ALA A 19 -5.30 3.08 -11.32
N HIS A 20 -4.68 2.84 -10.17
CA HIS A 20 -4.55 1.49 -9.61
C HIS A 20 -5.91 0.83 -9.36
N ALA A 21 -6.87 1.58 -8.80
CA ALA A 21 -8.20 1.07 -8.52
C ALA A 21 -8.95 0.73 -9.80
N ALA A 22 -8.87 1.60 -10.82
CA ALA A 22 -9.44 1.38 -12.13
C ALA A 22 -8.85 0.14 -12.80
N TYR A 23 -7.52 0.03 -12.82
CA TYR A 23 -6.83 -1.12 -13.40
C TYR A 23 -7.28 -2.45 -12.78
N GLY A 24 -7.24 -2.54 -11.45
CA GLY A 24 -7.64 -3.77 -10.74
C GLY A 24 -9.13 -4.07 -10.88
N PHE A 25 -10.01 -3.07 -10.85
CA PHE A 25 -11.44 -3.27 -10.99
C PHE A 25 -11.83 -3.70 -12.42
N TYR A 26 -11.31 -3.01 -13.44
CA TYR A 26 -11.74 -3.27 -14.81
C TYR A 26 -11.31 -4.65 -15.30
N ASP A 27 -10.17 -5.16 -14.83
CA ASP A 27 -9.67 -6.52 -15.11
C ASP A 27 -10.33 -7.63 -14.25
N SER A 28 -11.02 -7.24 -13.17
CA SER A 28 -11.75 -8.19 -12.33
C SER A 28 -13.06 -8.65 -12.98
N PRO A 29 -13.67 -9.76 -12.52
CA PRO A 29 -14.99 -10.21 -12.98
C PRO A 29 -16.17 -9.56 -12.23
N PHE A 30 -15.93 -8.60 -11.31
CA PHE A 30 -16.98 -8.08 -10.43
C PHE A 30 -17.80 -6.96 -11.08
N ASP A 31 -19.13 -6.97 -10.91
CA ASP A 31 -19.98 -5.84 -11.35
C ASP A 31 -19.86 -4.62 -10.42
N SER A 32 -19.62 -4.87 -9.13
CA SER A 32 -19.28 -3.87 -8.14
C SER A 32 -18.35 -4.45 -7.08
N ALA A 33 -17.38 -3.66 -6.63
CA ALA A 33 -16.39 -4.07 -5.65
C ALA A 33 -15.98 -2.92 -4.73
N LEU A 34 -15.58 -3.26 -3.51
CA LEU A 34 -14.76 -2.39 -2.68
C LEU A 34 -13.30 -2.63 -3.08
N VAL A 35 -12.64 -1.61 -3.60
CA VAL A 35 -11.27 -1.69 -4.10
C VAL A 35 -10.35 -1.01 -3.10
N VAL A 36 -9.30 -1.71 -2.68
CA VAL A 36 -8.27 -1.18 -1.80
C VAL A 36 -6.98 -1.10 -2.58
N THR A 37 -6.36 0.08 -2.57
CA THR A 37 -5.04 0.30 -3.18
C THR A 37 -4.05 0.68 -2.11
N ALA A 38 -2.91 0.00 -2.07
CA ALA A 38 -1.82 0.24 -1.12
C ALA A 38 -0.50 0.22 -1.90
N ASP A 39 0.21 1.34 -1.92
CA ASP A 39 1.44 1.53 -2.70
C ASP A 39 2.38 2.52 -1.99
N GLY A 40 3.61 2.68 -2.49
CA GLY A 40 4.64 3.59 -1.96
C GLY A 40 4.28 5.09 -2.03
N GLY A 41 3.14 5.42 -2.63
CA GLY A 41 2.49 6.72 -2.53
C GLY A 41 2.30 7.44 -3.85
N GLY A 42 1.32 8.33 -3.87
CA GLY A 42 1.01 9.27 -4.94
C GLY A 42 0.44 10.58 -4.40
N TRP A 43 0.02 11.47 -5.29
CA TRP A 43 -0.63 12.74 -4.90
C TRP A 43 -1.91 12.54 -4.07
N ASP A 44 -2.53 11.37 -4.18
CA ASP A 44 -3.75 10.95 -3.49
C ASP A 44 -3.52 10.05 -2.27
N GLY A 45 -2.27 9.89 -1.80
CA GLY A 45 -1.97 9.18 -0.55
C GLY A 45 -1.17 7.89 -0.77
N VAL A 46 -1.23 6.97 0.20
CA VAL A 46 -0.50 5.68 0.20
C VAL A 46 -1.43 4.47 0.36
N PHE A 47 -2.65 4.70 0.88
CA PHE A 47 -3.63 3.66 1.16
C PHE A 47 -5.03 4.22 0.99
N ASN A 48 -5.71 3.82 -0.09
CA ASN A 48 -7.02 4.35 -0.46
C ASN A 48 -8.03 3.24 -0.65
N VAL A 49 -9.29 3.56 -0.35
CA VAL A 49 -10.45 2.70 -0.53
C VAL A 49 -11.39 3.39 -1.50
N TYR A 50 -11.86 2.63 -2.48
CA TYR A 50 -12.81 3.06 -3.50
C TYR A 50 -13.99 2.09 -3.52
N HIS A 51 -15.15 2.59 -3.86
CA HIS A 51 -16.27 1.78 -4.30
C HIS A 51 -16.33 1.87 -5.82
N ALA A 52 -16.18 0.74 -6.51
CA ALA A 52 -16.20 0.69 -7.97
C ALA A 52 -17.43 -0.07 -8.46
N ASN A 53 -17.99 0.38 -9.57
CA ASN A 53 -19.01 -0.34 -10.32
C ASN A 53 -18.87 -0.05 -11.83
N ARG A 54 -19.45 -0.87 -12.68
CA ARG A 54 -19.29 -0.76 -14.15
C ARG A 54 -19.90 0.51 -14.76
N THR A 55 -20.85 1.14 -14.06
CA THR A 55 -21.51 2.35 -14.58
C THR A 55 -20.77 3.64 -14.25
N ALA A 56 -20.14 3.72 -13.07
CA ALA A 56 -19.51 4.94 -12.57
C ALA A 56 -17.98 4.85 -12.47
N GLY A 57 -17.41 3.65 -12.58
CA GLY A 57 -15.99 3.43 -12.30
C GLY A 57 -15.67 3.54 -10.80
N PRO A 58 -14.39 3.64 -10.44
CA PRO A 58 -13.97 3.81 -9.04
C PRO A 58 -14.39 5.18 -8.49
N THR A 59 -15.07 5.17 -7.34
CA THR A 59 -15.42 6.38 -6.58
C THR A 59 -14.69 6.33 -5.25
N PHE A 60 -13.98 7.41 -4.89
CA PHE A 60 -13.24 7.49 -3.63
C PHE A 60 -14.18 7.36 -2.43
N VAL A 61 -13.81 6.50 -1.47
CA VAL A 61 -14.54 6.29 -0.21
C VAL A 61 -13.75 6.87 0.95
N ARG A 62 -12.48 6.48 1.08
CA ARG A 62 -11.65 6.87 2.23
C ARG A 62 -10.17 6.67 1.97
N ALA A 63 -9.35 7.56 2.53
CA ALA A 63 -7.90 7.39 2.62
C ALA A 63 -7.49 7.06 4.06
N PHE A 64 -6.43 6.27 4.19
CA PHE A 64 -5.76 5.99 5.45
C PHE A 64 -4.30 6.41 5.34
N ALA A 65 -3.79 7.08 6.37
CA ALA A 65 -2.36 7.38 6.47
C ALA A 65 -1.62 6.14 7.00
N MET A 66 -1.66 5.05 6.23
CA MET A 66 -1.08 3.74 6.58
C MET A 66 -0.14 3.30 5.47
N ASP A 67 1.14 3.58 5.61
CA ASP A 67 2.15 3.21 4.61
C ASP A 67 2.70 1.80 4.85
N LEU A 68 1.92 0.80 4.42
CA LEU A 68 2.32 -0.61 4.53
C LEU A 68 3.52 -0.95 3.65
N GLY A 69 3.63 -0.31 2.48
CA GLY A 69 4.72 -0.53 1.52
C GLY A 69 6.06 -0.10 2.10
N TYR A 70 6.12 1.09 2.70
CA TYR A 70 7.31 1.59 3.36
C TYR A 70 7.71 0.73 4.56
N LEU A 71 6.76 0.36 5.42
CA LEU A 71 7.03 -0.52 6.56
C LEU A 71 7.65 -1.84 6.09
N TYR A 72 7.07 -2.44 5.05
CA TYR A 72 7.55 -3.70 4.48
C TYR A 72 8.93 -3.56 3.83
N ALA A 73 9.19 -2.46 3.13
CA ALA A 73 10.51 -2.15 2.55
C ALA A 73 11.60 -1.94 3.61
N VAL A 74 11.28 -1.31 4.74
CA VAL A 74 12.22 -1.18 5.88
C VAL A 74 12.56 -2.55 6.46
N PHE A 75 11.57 -3.43 6.64
CA PHE A 75 11.85 -4.80 7.09
C PHE A 75 12.74 -5.57 6.12
N SER A 76 12.50 -5.44 4.81
CA SER A 76 13.33 -6.08 3.79
C SER A 76 14.80 -5.64 3.90
N ARG A 77 15.04 -4.33 4.03
CA ARG A 77 16.39 -3.77 4.20
C ARG A 77 17.07 -4.21 5.48
N THR A 78 16.35 -4.21 6.61
CA THR A 78 16.92 -4.64 7.92
C THR A 78 17.25 -6.13 7.96
N ARG A 79 16.58 -6.94 7.14
CA ARG A 79 16.87 -8.37 6.98
C ARG A 79 17.86 -8.66 5.85
N GLN A 80 18.43 -7.62 5.23
CA GLN A 80 19.41 -7.72 4.14
C GLN A 80 18.89 -8.57 2.96
N THR A 81 17.58 -8.54 2.71
CA THR A 81 17.01 -9.20 1.53
C THR A 81 17.23 -8.31 0.30
N ALA A 82 17.35 -8.91 -0.89
CA ALA A 82 17.58 -8.13 -2.11
C ALA A 82 16.32 -7.34 -2.52
N SER A 83 15.13 -7.83 -2.16
CA SER A 83 13.86 -7.20 -2.43
C SER A 83 12.81 -7.49 -1.34
N PRO A 84 11.68 -6.76 -1.32
CA PRO A 84 10.51 -7.12 -0.52
C PRO A 84 9.93 -8.50 -0.86
N ALA A 85 10.09 -8.98 -2.10
CA ALA A 85 9.64 -10.30 -2.52
C ALA A 85 10.42 -11.42 -1.81
N ASP A 86 11.73 -11.25 -1.61
CA ASP A 86 12.54 -12.21 -0.87
C ASP A 86 12.13 -12.29 0.60
N LEU A 87 11.79 -11.15 1.20
CA LEU A 87 11.24 -11.13 2.56
C LEU A 87 9.92 -11.91 2.63
N MET A 88 9.07 -11.79 1.61
CA MET A 88 7.82 -12.55 1.51
C MET A 88 8.08 -14.05 1.42
N ALA A 89 9.07 -14.44 0.61
CA ALA A 89 9.48 -15.84 0.46
C ALA A 89 10.00 -16.43 1.79
N LEU A 90 10.83 -15.67 2.52
CA LEU A 90 11.31 -16.09 3.85
C LEU A 90 10.18 -16.22 4.87
N ALA A 91 9.14 -15.37 4.79
CA ALA A 91 8.01 -15.40 5.70
C ALA A 91 7.26 -16.75 5.66
N ALA A 92 7.29 -17.47 4.53
CA ALA A 92 6.69 -18.80 4.39
C ALA A 92 7.38 -19.89 5.25
N PHE A 93 8.65 -19.68 5.64
CA PHE A 93 9.41 -20.59 6.49
C PHE A 93 9.43 -20.15 7.97
N GLY A 94 8.80 -19.02 8.28
CA GLY A 94 8.76 -18.44 9.61
C GLY A 94 7.59 -18.94 10.46
N ALA A 95 7.58 -18.51 11.72
CA ALA A 95 6.43 -18.66 12.61
C ALA A 95 6.00 -17.28 13.12
N VAL A 96 4.68 -17.06 13.18
CA VAL A 96 4.12 -15.84 13.76
C VAL A 96 4.44 -15.81 15.26
N GLN A 97 5.15 -14.77 15.69
CA GLN A 97 5.52 -14.56 17.09
C GLN A 97 4.50 -13.63 17.75
N PRO A 98 3.64 -14.12 18.69
CA PRO A 98 2.54 -13.32 19.24
C PRO A 98 3.01 -12.04 19.94
N LYS A 99 4.20 -12.06 20.56
CA LYS A 99 4.81 -10.91 21.24
C LYS A 99 4.98 -9.67 20.35
N TRP A 100 5.07 -9.84 19.03
CA TRP A 100 5.25 -8.71 18.09
C TRP A 100 3.93 -8.15 17.54
N ARG A 101 2.79 -8.82 17.76
CA ARG A 101 1.51 -8.41 17.16
C ARG A 101 1.12 -6.99 17.54
N GLN A 102 1.18 -6.66 18.83
CA GLN A 102 0.81 -5.33 19.31
C GLN A 102 1.75 -4.25 18.78
N THR A 103 3.06 -4.50 18.79
CA THR A 103 4.07 -3.56 18.27
C THR A 103 3.85 -3.28 16.78
N ILE A 104 3.63 -4.32 15.97
CA ILE A 104 3.37 -4.17 14.53
C ILE A 104 2.04 -3.46 14.30
N ALA A 105 0.98 -3.80 15.03
CA ALA A 105 -0.32 -3.14 14.93
C ALA A 105 -0.21 -1.63 15.26
N GLN A 106 0.57 -1.27 16.28
CA GLN A 106 0.85 0.12 16.62
C GLN A 106 1.66 0.83 15.53
N ALA A 107 2.64 0.15 14.91
CA ALA A 107 3.39 0.72 13.78
C ALA A 107 2.48 1.01 12.58
N VAL A 108 1.57 0.09 12.29
CA VAL A 108 0.60 0.21 11.20
C VAL A 108 -0.43 1.31 11.51
N ALA A 109 -0.99 1.36 12.73
CA ALA A 109 -1.98 2.36 13.13
C ALA A 109 -1.38 3.77 13.33
N GLY A 110 -0.09 3.85 13.70
CA GLY A 110 0.59 5.09 14.08
C GLY A 110 0.85 6.08 12.93
N GLY A 111 0.62 5.70 11.67
CA GLY A 111 0.72 6.63 10.54
C GLY A 111 -0.38 7.71 10.50
N GLN A 112 -1.40 7.63 11.37
CA GLN A 112 -2.57 8.53 11.39
C GLN A 112 -2.33 9.94 11.99
N GLY A 113 -1.09 10.39 12.18
CA GLY A 113 -0.81 11.73 12.68
C GLY A 113 0.62 12.16 12.38
N LYS A 114 0.78 13.43 11.97
CA LYS A 114 2.04 14.13 11.70
C LYS A 114 3.27 13.47 12.35
N GLY A 115 4.03 12.71 11.56
CA GLY A 115 5.36 12.23 11.92
C GLY A 115 5.43 11.35 13.16
N ALA A 116 4.80 10.17 13.17
CA ALA A 116 5.20 9.11 14.07
C ALA A 116 6.57 8.56 13.64
N ARG A 117 7.65 9.16 14.15
CA ARG A 117 8.97 8.50 14.20
C ARG A 117 8.82 7.28 15.10
N PHE A 118 8.67 6.11 14.51
CA PHE A 118 8.83 4.85 15.23
C PHE A 118 10.29 4.81 15.71
N ASN A 119 10.51 5.09 16.99
CA ASN A 119 11.84 5.17 17.58
C ASN A 119 12.32 3.73 17.88
N TRP A 120 12.75 3.03 16.82
CA TRP A 120 13.14 1.62 16.82
C TRP A 120 14.19 1.26 17.88
N HIS A 121 15.01 2.23 18.30
CA HIS A 121 16.04 2.04 19.32
C HIS A 121 15.50 1.73 20.72
N ARG A 122 14.26 2.10 21.05
CA ARG A 122 13.75 1.96 22.43
C ARG A 122 13.18 0.59 22.77
N TYR A 123 12.91 -0.26 21.78
CA TYR A 123 12.28 -1.58 22.00
C TYR A 123 13.27 -2.75 22.02
N ILE A 124 14.49 -2.57 21.50
CA ILE A 124 15.53 -3.62 21.51
C ILE A 124 16.15 -3.75 22.92
N GLU A 125 16.23 -2.65 23.68
CA GLU A 125 16.78 -2.65 25.05
C GLU A 125 15.78 -3.17 26.11
N GLY A 126 14.48 -3.21 25.79
CA GLY A 126 13.43 -3.69 26.71
C GLY A 126 13.14 -5.19 26.62
N ALA A 127 13.63 -5.88 25.59
CA ALA A 127 13.45 -7.33 25.41
C ALA A 127 14.65 -8.17 25.89
N ALA A 128 15.63 -7.51 26.53
CA ALA A 128 16.83 -8.11 27.12
C ALA A 128 16.83 -8.05 28.66
N LYS A 129 15.65 -8.19 29.28
CA LYS A 129 15.51 -8.48 30.71
C LYS A 129 14.62 -9.69 30.92
#